data_AF-A0AAU0U9D4-F1
#
_entry.id   AF-A0AAU0U9D4-F1
#
_cell.length_a   1.000
_cell.length_b   1.000
_cell.length_c   1.000
_cell.angle_alpha   90.00
_cell.angle_beta   90.00
_cell.angle_gamma   90.00
#
_symmetry.space_group_name_H-M   'P 1'
#
loop_
_entity.id
_entity.type
_entity.pdbx_description
1 polymer ?
#
loop_
_entity_poly.entity_id
_entity_poly.type
_entity_poly.pdbx_seq_one_letter_code
_entity_poly.pdbx_strand_id
1 'polypeptide(L)'
;MPLCCLICESKAVLSKEAANAAVLLIGTIDSFLLGVRQAHIQDSGVDSEIKHESLLMQLLDLIGESVSSATSGYTAMTAFARDVQKYQFSHYDYLCLRCGAKFDQNANT
;
A
#
# COMPACT_ATOMS: atom_id res chain seq x y z
N MET A 1 -1.23 10.25 -27.40
CA MET A 1 -2.52 10.82 -26.95
C MET A 1 -2.57 10.77 -25.43
N PRO A 2 -3.02 11.83 -24.75
CA PRO A 2 -3.26 11.77 -23.31
C PRO A 2 -4.42 10.81 -23.02
N LEU A 3 -4.23 9.88 -22.07
CA LEU A 3 -5.25 8.94 -21.64
C LEU A 3 -6.41 9.69 -20.96
N CYS A 4 -7.63 9.53 -21.46
CA CYS A 4 -8.84 10.12 -20.88
C CYS A 4 -10.05 9.21 -21.08
N CYS A 5 -11.05 9.37 -20.23
CA CYS A 5 -12.30 8.64 -20.33
C CYS A 5 -13.18 9.24 -21.44
N LEU A 6 -13.56 8.43 -22.44
CA LEU A 6 -14.40 8.90 -23.56
C LEU A 6 -15.86 9.17 -23.19
N ILE A 7 -16.33 8.72 -22.02
CA ILE A 7 -17.72 8.92 -21.57
C ILE A 7 -17.91 10.29 -20.90
N CYS A 8 -16.91 10.75 -20.13
CA CYS A 8 -17.01 11.99 -19.35
C CYS A 8 -15.84 12.97 -19.59
N GLU A 9 -15.00 12.68 -20.58
CA GLU A 9 -13.81 13.44 -21.00
C GLU A 9 -12.80 13.72 -19.86
N SER A 10 -12.91 12.98 -18.76
CA SER A 10 -12.05 13.15 -17.59
C SER A 10 -10.67 12.53 -17.80
N LYS A 11 -9.63 13.24 -17.38
CA LYS A 11 -8.25 12.73 -17.27
C LYS A 11 -8.00 11.98 -15.96
N ALA A 12 -8.96 11.97 -15.03
CA ALA A 12 -8.87 11.21 -13.79
C ALA A 12 -9.13 9.73 -14.07
N VAL A 13 -8.11 9.07 -14.63
CA VAL A 13 -8.12 7.66 -15.01
C VAL A 13 -7.03 6.95 -14.21
N LEU A 14 -7.38 5.83 -13.59
CA LEU A 14 -6.47 4.98 -12.82
C LEU A 14 -6.21 3.70 -13.62
N SER A 15 -4.95 3.32 -13.80
CA SER A 15 -4.61 2.03 -14.40
C SER A 15 -4.66 0.91 -13.37
N LYS A 16 -4.88 -0.32 -13.83
CA LYS A 16 -4.86 -1.54 -13.03
C LYS A 16 -3.54 -1.68 -12.26
N GLU A 17 -2.42 -1.39 -12.92
CA GLU A 17 -1.07 -1.43 -12.34
C GLU A 17 -0.90 -0.36 -11.26
N ALA A 18 -1.33 0.87 -11.53
CA ALA A 18 -1.26 1.96 -10.57
C ALA A 18 -2.11 1.66 -9.32
N ALA A 19 -3.30 1.06 -9.50
CA ALA A 19 -4.15 0.63 -8.39
C ALA A 19 -3.46 -0.46 -7.54
N ASN A 20 -2.84 -1.45 -8.18
CA ASN A 20 -2.09 -2.49 -7.48
C ASN A 20 -0.91 -1.91 -6.68
N ALA A 21 -0.14 -1.02 -7.30
CA ALA A 21 0.99 -0.36 -6.65
C ALA A 21 0.52 0.46 -5.44
N ALA A 22 -0.59 1.18 -5.58
CA ALA A 22 -1.18 1.94 -4.47
C ALA A 22 -1.61 1.03 -3.31
N VAL A 23 -2.27 -0.10 -3.60
CA VAL A 23 -2.65 -1.10 -2.59
C VAL A 23 -1.43 -1.59 -1.82
N LEU A 24 -0.38 -2.01 -2.53
CA LEU A 24 0.82 -2.55 -1.91
C LEU A 24 1.54 -1.49 -1.05
N LEU A 25 1.60 -0.25 -1.55
CA LEU A 25 2.22 0.86 -0.83
C LEU A 25 1.44 1.20 0.46
N ILE A 26 0.10 1.32 0.37
CA ILE A 26 -0.75 1.60 1.54
C ILE A 26 -0.58 0.51 2.58
N GLY A 27 -0.64 -0.76 2.17
CA GLY A 27 -0.50 -1.88 3.08
C GLY A 27 0.88 -2.02 3.72
N THR A 28 1.93 -1.68 2.97
CA THR A 28 3.31 -1.62 3.51
C THR A 28 3.43 -0.55 4.58
N ILE A 29 2.86 0.65 4.34
CA ILE A 29 2.86 1.75 5.30
C ILE A 29 2.03 1.37 6.55
N ASP A 30 0.84 0.80 6.37
CA ASP A 30 -0.02 0.37 7.49
C ASP A 30 0.69 -0.66 8.38
N SER A 31 1.29 -1.68 7.76
CA SER A 31 2.04 -2.73 8.47
C SER A 31 3.28 -2.18 9.17
N PHE A 32 3.96 -1.21 8.56
CA PHE A 32 5.08 -0.50 9.20
C PHE A 32 4.61 0.29 10.43
N LEU A 33 3.51 1.05 10.31
CA LEU A 33 2.97 1.84 11.42
C LEU A 33 2.46 0.96 12.58
N LEU A 34 1.93 -0.22 12.28
CA LEU A 34 1.56 -1.21 13.29
C LEU A 34 2.78 -1.72 14.06
N GLY A 35 3.88 -2.03 13.36
CA GLY A 35 5.15 -2.42 13.99
C GLY A 35 5.68 -1.35 14.94
N VAL A 36 5.66 -0.08 14.52
CA VAL A 36 6.08 1.05 15.37
C VAL A 36 5.24 1.16 16.64
N ARG A 37 3.91 1.01 16.52
CA ARG A 37 3.00 1.07 17.68
C ARG A 37 3.24 -0.08 18.65
N GLN A 38 3.49 -1.28 18.14
CA GLN A 38 3.65 -2.48 18.97
C GLN A 38 4.94 -2.43 19.81
N ALA A 39 6.02 -1.90 19.25
CA ALA A 39 7.26 -1.69 19.98
C ALA A 39 7.15 -0.58 21.05
N HIS A 40 6.42 0.51 20.78
CA HIS A 40 6.18 1.57 21.77
C HIS A 40 5.38 1.06 22.99
N ILE A 41 4.47 0.11 22.79
CA ILE A 41 3.68 -0.48 23.90
C ILE A 41 4.55 -1.38 24.78
N GLN A 42 5.57 -2.04 24.22
CA GLN A 42 6.48 -2.92 24.98
C GLN A 42 7.50 -2.15 25.83
N ASP A 43 7.92 -0.96 25.41
CA ASP A 43 8.95 -0.16 26.11
C ASP A 43 8.40 0.60 27.34
N SER A 44 7.06 0.66 27.51
CA SER A 44 6.40 1.40 28.61
C SER A 44 6.40 0.66 29.96
N GLY A 45 7.05 -0.50 30.06
CA GLY A 45 6.97 -1.41 31.22
C GLY A 45 8.22 -1.51 32.11
N VAL A 46 9.33 -0.83 31.81
CA VAL A 46 10.59 -0.98 32.57
C VAL A 46 11.14 0.37 33.03
N ASP A 47 11.17 0.54 34.34
CA ASP A 47 11.85 1.61 35.07
C ASP A 47 13.37 1.38 35.03
N SER A 48 14.16 2.23 34.37
CA SER A 48 15.55 2.59 34.74
C SER A 48 16.33 3.32 33.64
N GLU A 49 17.01 4.40 34.05
CA GLU A 49 18.26 4.99 33.52
C GLU A 49 18.73 4.51 32.13
N ILE A 50 18.41 5.27 31.08
CA ILE A 50 18.80 4.95 29.71
C ILE A 50 20.16 5.55 29.35
N LYS A 51 21.13 4.66 29.22
CA LYS A 51 22.47 4.82 28.63
C LYS A 51 22.31 5.00 27.11
N HIS A 52 22.92 6.03 26.53
CA HIS A 52 22.77 6.42 25.11
C HIS A 52 23.00 5.31 24.06
N GLU A 53 23.72 4.23 24.39
CA GLU A 53 23.87 3.03 23.54
C GLU A 53 22.58 2.20 23.39
N SER A 54 21.68 2.19 24.40
CA SER A 54 20.46 1.38 24.34
C SER A 54 19.40 1.96 23.40
N LEU A 55 19.38 3.29 23.23
CA LEU A 55 18.45 3.96 22.31
C LEU A 55 18.72 3.61 20.84
N LEU A 56 19.99 3.45 20.45
CA LEU A 56 20.34 3.11 19.08
C LEU A 56 20.01 1.63 18.78
N MET A 57 20.26 0.74 19.73
CA MET A 57 19.82 -0.66 19.62
C MET A 57 18.30 -0.78 19.60
N GLN A 58 17.57 -0.08 20.48
CA GLN A 58 16.10 -0.04 20.47
C GLN A 58 15.55 0.49 19.15
N LEU A 59 16.18 1.51 18.56
CA LEU A 59 15.79 2.04 17.25
C LEU A 59 16.03 1.02 16.12
N LEU A 60 17.14 0.29 16.17
CA LEU A 60 17.44 -0.76 15.18
C LEU A 60 16.48 -1.95 15.30
N ASP A 61 16.14 -2.35 16.52
CA ASP A 61 15.14 -3.41 16.77
C ASP A 61 13.75 -2.96 16.30
N LEU A 62 13.36 -1.72 16.60
CA LEU A 62 12.12 -1.10 16.10
C LEU A 62 12.04 -1.14 14.57
N ILE A 63 13.12 -0.76 13.89
CA ILE A 63 13.20 -0.80 12.42
C ILE A 63 13.10 -2.26 11.94
N GLY A 64 13.81 -3.18 12.58
CA GLY A 64 13.79 -4.61 12.23
C GLY A 64 12.41 -5.25 12.37
N GLU A 65 11.71 -5.00 13.48
CA GLU A 65 10.35 -5.46 13.72
C GLU A 65 9.35 -4.84 12.74
N SER A 66 9.50 -3.55 12.44
CA SER A 66 8.63 -2.84 11.49
C SER A 66 8.81 -3.33 10.05
N VAL A 67 10.05 -3.64 9.64
CA VAL A 67 10.35 -4.22 8.31
C VAL A 67 9.85 -5.66 8.21
N SER A 68 10.03 -6.46 9.25
CA SER A 68 9.49 -7.81 9.35
C SER A 68 7.96 -7.82 9.24
N SER A 69 7.31 -6.89 9.94
CA SER A 69 5.85 -6.71 9.91
C SER A 69 5.36 -6.27 8.53
N ALA A 70 6.06 -5.33 7.87
CA ALA A 70 5.77 -4.91 6.51
C ALA A 70 5.83 -6.08 5.49
N THR A 71 6.78 -7.00 5.69
CA THR A 71 6.93 -8.19 4.85
C THR A 71 5.77 -9.18 5.05
N SER A 72 5.27 -9.33 6.28
CA SER A 72 4.10 -10.16 6.55
C SER A 72 2.82 -9.59 5.91
N GLY A 73 2.63 -8.27 6.00
CA GLY A 73 1.51 -7.56 5.39
C GLY A 73 1.51 -7.62 3.87
N TYR A 74 2.67 -7.76 3.23
CA TYR A 74 2.79 -7.92 1.78
C TYR A 74 1.95 -9.08 1.22
N THR A 75 1.86 -10.22 1.94
CA THR A 75 1.06 -11.37 1.48
C THR A 75 -0.45 -11.09 1.50
N ALA A 76 -0.96 -10.43 2.54
CA ALA A 76 -2.37 -10.03 2.61
C ALA A 76 -2.69 -8.95 1.55
N MET A 77 -1.77 -8.02 1.33
CA MET A 77 -1.97 -6.90 0.40
C MET A 77 -1.85 -7.33 -1.06
N THR A 78 -1.03 -8.33 -1.37
CA THR A 78 -1.02 -8.95 -2.70
C THR A 78 -2.32 -9.72 -2.98
N ALA A 79 -2.90 -10.38 -1.97
CA ALA A 79 -4.23 -10.98 -2.11
C ALA A 79 -5.30 -9.91 -2.36
N PHE A 80 -5.29 -8.82 -1.58
CA PHE A 80 -6.21 -7.70 -1.78
C PHE A 80 -6.03 -7.02 -3.15
N ALA A 81 -4.78 -6.85 -3.62
CA ALA A 81 -4.51 -6.33 -4.95
C ALA A 81 -5.14 -7.22 -6.04
N ARG A 82 -5.09 -8.55 -5.88
CA ARG A 82 -5.77 -9.49 -6.78
C ARG A 82 -7.30 -9.32 -6.76
N ASP A 83 -7.88 -9.06 -5.59
CA ASP A 83 -9.32 -8.77 -5.49
C ASP A 83 -9.68 -7.44 -6.15
N VAL A 84 -8.85 -6.41 -5.99
CA VAL A 84 -9.02 -5.12 -6.71
C VAL A 84 -8.98 -5.35 -8.22
N GLN A 85 -8.02 -6.11 -8.72
CA GLN A 85 -7.97 -6.46 -10.15
C GLN A 85 -9.25 -7.17 -10.58
N LYS A 86 -9.68 -8.20 -9.85
CA LYS A 86 -10.82 -9.02 -10.23
C LYS A 86 -12.15 -8.26 -10.20
N TYR A 87 -12.42 -7.50 -9.12
CA TYR A 87 -13.73 -6.90 -8.88
C TYR A 87 -13.82 -5.45 -9.34
N GLN A 88 -12.74 -4.67 -9.23
CA GLN A 88 -12.74 -3.26 -9.66
C GLN A 88 -12.40 -3.13 -11.14
N PHE A 89 -11.41 -3.87 -11.63
CA PHE A 89 -10.97 -3.77 -13.03
C PHE A 89 -11.56 -4.85 -13.94
N SER A 90 -11.84 -6.04 -13.41
CA SER A 90 -12.17 -7.22 -14.22
C SER A 90 -11.04 -7.49 -15.24
N HIS A 91 -11.36 -7.56 -16.53
CA HIS A 91 -10.37 -7.68 -17.60
C HIS A 91 -9.81 -6.33 -18.06
N TYR A 92 -10.49 -5.21 -17.77
CA TYR A 92 -10.13 -3.89 -18.30
C TYR A 92 -8.86 -3.31 -17.67
N ASP A 93 -8.09 -2.55 -18.43
CA ASP A 93 -6.84 -1.96 -17.93
C ASP A 93 -7.01 -0.65 -17.15
N TYR A 94 -8.12 0.07 -17.36
CA TYR A 94 -8.33 1.39 -16.77
C TYR A 94 -9.71 1.56 -16.15
N LEU A 95 -9.76 2.36 -15.09
CA LEU A 95 -10.96 2.80 -14.40
C LEU A 95 -11.00 4.33 -14.37
N CYS A 96 -12.09 4.94 -14.86
CA CYS A 96 -12.33 6.36 -14.68
C CYS A 96 -12.81 6.64 -13.26
N LEU A 97 -12.05 7.43 -12.50
CA LEU A 97 -12.39 7.80 -11.13
C LEU A 97 -13.56 8.79 -11.03
N ARG A 98 -13.96 9.41 -12.15
CA ARG A 98 -15.09 10.35 -12.18
C ARG A 98 -16.44 9.69 -12.41
N CYS A 99 -16.52 8.74 -13.35
CA CYS A 99 -17.78 8.14 -13.76
C CYS A 99 -17.84 6.61 -13.59
N GLY A 100 -16.74 5.96 -13.16
CA GLY A 100 -16.69 4.52 -12.95
C GLY A 100 -16.55 3.68 -14.22
N ALA A 101 -16.44 4.31 -15.39
CA ALA A 101 -16.23 3.60 -16.66
C ALA A 101 -14.94 2.77 -16.65
N LYS A 102 -15.02 1.55 -17.17
CA LYS A 102 -13.89 0.62 -17.33
C LYS A 102 -13.59 0.44 -18.82
N PHE A 103 -12.32 0.51 -19.20
CA PHE A 103 -11.91 0.45 -20.59
C PHE A 103 -10.45 0.03 -20.73
N ASP A 104 -10.09 -0.46 -21.90
CA ASP A 104 -8.70 -0.78 -22.25
C ASP A 104 -8.03 0.44 -22.89
N GLN A 105 -6.70 0.54 -22.78
CA GLN A 105 -5.93 1.50 -23.57
C GLN A 105 -5.96 0.99 -25.00
N ASN A 106 -6.93 1.48 -25.77
CA ASN A 106 -7.14 1.22 -27.19
C ASN A 106 -6.55 -0.11 -27.66
N ALA A 107 -7.37 -1.15 -27.72
CA ALA A 107 -7.10 -2.27 -28.62
C ALA A 107 -7.02 -1.68 -30.04
N ASN A 108 -5.82 -1.27 -30.45
CA ASN A 108 -5.57 -0.75 -31.79
C ASN A 108 -5.83 -1.91 -32.76
N THR A 109 -6.99 -1.90 -33.41
CA THR A 109 -7.12 -2.29 -34.81
C THR A 109 -6.32 -1.34 -35.69
#